data_AF-A0ABD3LAB7-F1
#
_entry.id   AF-A0ABD3LAB7-F1
#
_cell.length_a   1.000
_cell.length_b   1.000
_cell.length_c   1.000
_cell.angle_alpha   90.00
_cell.angle_beta   90.00
_cell.angle_gamma   90.00
#
_symmetry.space_group_name_H-M   'P 1'
#
loop_
_entity.id
_entity.type
_entity.pdbx_description
1 polymer ?
#
loop_
_entity_poly.entity_id
_entity_poly.type
_entity_poly.pdbx_seq_one_letter_code
_entity_poly.pdbx_strand_id
1 'polypeptide(L)'
;MTVAEDFHVNNRSKMVSQATPESRLTGGEDDNSLHNQVDELLCQELPERQVILEFEGTRPKPYFSDHNGGENSALGVRAAEDDLNSDVEAEEKQKEMTLEDMYKNDGTLYDDDEDDSDWEPVKRQVELMRWFCTNCTMVNVEDVFLCDICGEHRDSGILRHGFYASPFMQDVGAPSVEAEVQESHEDHARSSPPSSSTVVGFDEKMLLHSEVEMKSHPHPERADRLQAIAASLATAGIFPGRCRSLPAREITKEELQMVHSSEHIDAVEMTSHMFSSYFTPDTYANEHSARAARIAAGLCADLASTIISGRSKNGFALVRPPGHHAGIKHAMGFCLHNNAAVAALAAQGAGAKKVLIVDWDVHHGNGTQEIFDGNKSVLYISLHRHEGGNFYPGTGAAHEVGTMGAEGYCVNIPWSRRGVGDNDYVFAFHHIVLPIASAFAPDFTIISAGFDAARGDPLGCCDVTPAGYAQMTHMLSALSGGKLLVILEGGYNLRSISSSAVAVIKVLLGDSPISEIADAVPSKAGLRTVLEVLKIQRSYWPSLESIFWELQSQWGMFLVDNRRKQIRKRRRVLAPIWWKWGRKSMLYHLLNGHLHVKTKR
;
A
#
# COMPACT_ATOMS: atom_id res chain seq x y z
N MET A 1 37.68 1.37 41.14
CA MET A 1 38.92 1.16 41.94
C MET A 1 40.10 1.61 41.09
N THR A 2 41.13 2.19 41.73
CA THR A 2 42.49 2.49 41.19
C THR A 2 42.64 3.36 39.92
N VAL A 3 43.62 4.27 39.79
CA VAL A 3 44.40 5.11 40.74
C VAL A 3 45.27 6.10 39.92
N ALA A 4 45.59 7.29 40.47
CA ALA A 4 46.66 8.25 40.05
C ALA A 4 46.58 8.86 38.61
N GLU A 5 46.57 10.20 38.44
CA GLU A 5 47.71 11.15 38.31
C GLU A 5 48.44 11.07 36.93
N ASP A 6 48.95 12.13 36.31
CA ASP A 6 49.19 13.52 36.78
C ASP A 6 49.16 14.55 35.63
N PHE A 7 49.04 15.84 35.96
CA PHE A 7 49.81 17.02 35.47
C PHE A 7 49.05 18.36 35.56
N HIS A 8 49.79 19.39 36.00
CA HIS A 8 49.30 20.75 36.27
C HIS A 8 50.06 21.78 35.42
N VAL A 9 49.35 22.71 34.77
CA VAL A 9 49.92 24.00 34.33
C VAL A 9 48.93 25.12 34.64
N ASN A 10 49.42 26.17 35.28
CA ASN A 10 48.64 27.32 35.75
C ASN A 10 48.57 28.43 34.70
N ASN A 11 47.44 29.14 34.58
CA ASN A 11 47.52 30.60 34.72
C ASN A 11 46.18 31.27 35.06
N ARG A 12 46.27 32.43 35.72
CA ARG A 12 45.14 33.29 36.12
C ARG A 12 45.08 34.56 35.28
N SER A 13 43.88 35.13 35.11
CA SER A 13 43.62 36.57 35.34
C SER A 13 42.12 36.88 35.40
N LYS A 14 41.75 38.05 35.94
CA LYS A 14 40.37 38.50 36.20
C LYS A 14 39.95 39.69 35.32
N MET A 15 38.65 39.93 35.28
CA MET A 15 37.95 41.08 34.67
C MET A 15 38.40 42.44 35.23
N VAL A 16 38.30 43.48 34.40
CA VAL A 16 38.06 44.90 34.78
C VAL A 16 37.14 45.55 33.73
N SER A 17 36.33 46.53 34.11
CA SER A 17 35.38 47.25 33.24
C SER A 17 35.35 48.77 33.50
N GLN A 18 35.09 49.57 32.46
CA GLN A 18 34.78 51.02 32.46
C GLN A 18 33.82 51.27 31.25
N ALA A 19 32.71 52.03 31.24
CA ALA A 19 32.17 53.17 32.01
C ALA A 19 32.78 54.53 31.56
N THR A 20 32.09 55.41 30.81
CA THR A 20 31.03 56.41 31.18
C THR A 20 30.84 57.42 29.99
N PRO A 21 30.09 58.56 30.02
CA PRO A 21 28.92 59.02 30.83
C PRO A 21 27.70 59.64 30.05
N GLU A 22 26.58 59.78 30.78
CA GLU A 22 25.52 60.84 30.81
C GLU A 22 25.19 61.84 29.66
N SER A 23 23.88 61.97 29.34
CA SER A 23 22.99 63.13 29.70
C SER A 23 21.60 62.99 29.02
N ARG A 24 20.47 62.86 29.72
CA ARG A 24 19.58 63.90 30.33
C ARG A 24 19.00 64.96 29.37
N LEU A 25 17.68 64.90 29.12
CA LEU A 25 16.73 66.03 29.27
C LEU A 25 15.25 65.58 29.17
N THR A 26 14.37 66.44 29.70
CA THR A 26 12.88 66.50 29.77
C THR A 26 12.14 66.35 28.42
N GLY A 27 10.80 66.16 28.33
CA GLY A 27 9.69 66.10 29.32
C GLY A 27 8.34 66.56 28.68
N GLY A 28 7.19 66.30 29.32
CA GLY A 28 5.81 66.52 28.79
C GLY A 28 5.24 65.25 28.13
N GLU A 29 3.99 64.78 28.30
CA GLU A 29 2.64 65.37 28.53
C GLU A 29 1.86 65.69 27.24
N ASP A 30 0.54 65.38 27.27
CA ASP A 30 -0.57 65.87 26.41
C ASP A 30 -0.60 65.41 24.91
N ASP A 31 -1.76 65.13 24.26
CA ASP A 31 -3.16 64.97 24.73
C ASP A 31 -4.05 64.14 23.75
N ASN A 32 -5.33 63.95 24.10
CA ASN A 32 -6.58 63.75 23.31
C ASN A 32 -6.51 63.64 21.77
N SER A 33 -7.14 62.66 21.08
CA SER A 33 -8.58 62.26 21.02
C SER A 33 -9.36 62.94 19.87
N LEU A 34 -10.52 62.35 19.48
CA LEU A 34 -11.50 62.79 18.44
C LEU A 34 -11.06 62.71 16.96
N HIS A 35 -11.95 62.77 15.94
CA HIS A 35 -13.22 62.03 15.67
C HIS A 35 -13.67 62.28 14.21
N ASN A 36 -14.77 61.65 13.76
CA ASN A 36 -15.53 61.86 12.51
C ASN A 36 -14.82 61.44 11.18
N GLN A 37 -15.37 60.74 10.18
CA GLN A 37 -16.73 60.27 9.78
C GLN A 37 -17.46 61.13 8.70
N VAL A 38 -17.96 60.44 7.65
CA VAL A 38 -18.85 60.81 6.51
C VAL A 38 -18.38 61.88 5.49
N ASP A 39 -18.42 61.54 4.19
CA ASP A 39 -19.35 62.13 3.20
C ASP A 39 -19.43 61.31 1.89
N GLU A 40 -20.39 61.61 0.99
CA GLU A 40 -20.99 60.65 0.05
C GLU A 40 -21.22 61.19 -1.40
N LEU A 41 -21.50 60.26 -2.34
CA LEU A 41 -22.25 60.43 -3.62
C LEU A 41 -21.77 61.40 -4.73
N LEU A 42 -21.64 60.89 -5.99
CA LEU A 42 -22.59 61.14 -7.10
C LEU A 42 -22.20 60.43 -8.43
N CYS A 43 -23.13 60.40 -9.41
CA CYS A 43 -23.03 59.71 -10.72
C CYS A 43 -23.16 60.69 -11.90
N GLN A 44 -22.67 60.34 -13.12
CA GLN A 44 -23.47 60.25 -14.37
C GLN A 44 -22.67 60.09 -15.70
N GLU A 45 -23.26 59.31 -16.62
CA GLU A 45 -23.34 59.46 -18.09
C GLU A 45 -22.21 59.08 -19.11
N LEU A 46 -22.65 58.94 -20.38
CA LEU A 46 -22.01 58.41 -21.60
C LEU A 46 -22.05 59.47 -22.73
N PRO A 47 -21.36 59.34 -23.90
CA PRO A 47 -22.02 58.73 -25.09
C PRO A 47 -21.12 58.14 -26.24
N GLU A 48 -21.77 57.38 -27.15
CA GLU A 48 -21.54 57.19 -28.63
C GLU A 48 -20.17 56.75 -29.24
N ARG A 49 -20.10 55.63 -30.03
CA ARG A 49 -20.14 55.46 -31.53
C ARG A 49 -18.97 56.12 -32.33
N GLN A 50 -18.33 55.53 -33.36
CA GLN A 50 -18.45 54.25 -34.12
C GLN A 50 -17.03 53.79 -34.65
N VAL A 51 -16.66 53.11 -35.76
CA VAL A 51 -17.24 52.67 -37.07
C VAL A 51 -16.37 51.53 -37.74
N ILE A 52 -16.97 50.71 -38.64
CA ILE A 52 -16.50 49.87 -39.82
C ILE A 52 -14.95 49.79 -40.14
N LEU A 53 -14.28 48.64 -40.41
CA LEU A 53 -14.38 47.69 -41.57
C LEU A 53 -13.69 46.29 -41.39
N GLU A 54 -14.39 45.22 -41.83
CA GLU A 54 -13.97 44.03 -42.65
C GLU A 54 -12.71 43.14 -42.33
N PHE A 55 -12.58 41.86 -42.74
CA PHE A 55 -13.38 40.92 -43.59
C PHE A 55 -13.14 39.42 -43.17
N GLU A 56 -14.11 38.50 -43.40
CA GLU A 56 -14.02 36.99 -43.43
C GLU A 56 -13.46 36.21 -42.20
N GLY A 57 -13.81 34.94 -41.92
CA GLY A 57 -14.78 33.99 -42.52
C GLY A 57 -14.29 32.53 -42.40
N THR A 58 -14.68 31.70 -41.43
CA THR A 58 -15.90 30.85 -41.43
C THR A 58 -16.00 29.99 -40.14
N ARG A 59 -17.12 29.30 -39.89
CA ARG A 59 -17.31 28.35 -38.75
C ARG A 59 -17.99 27.04 -39.19
N PRO A 60 -17.74 25.88 -38.54
CA PRO A 60 -18.36 24.59 -38.86
C PRO A 60 -19.72 24.35 -38.16
N LYS A 61 -20.55 23.46 -38.71
CA LYS A 61 -21.77 22.87 -38.10
C LYS A 61 -22.20 21.57 -38.86
N PRO A 62 -23.19 20.76 -38.42
CA PRO A 62 -22.87 19.41 -37.92
C PRO A 62 -23.60 18.22 -38.62
N TYR A 63 -23.48 17.03 -38.02
CA TYR A 63 -24.19 15.75 -38.27
C TYR A 63 -25.64 15.86 -38.81
N PHE A 64 -26.03 14.96 -39.73
CA PHE A 64 -26.91 13.80 -39.42
C PHE A 64 -27.05 12.78 -40.60
N SER A 65 -27.19 11.49 -40.24
CA SER A 65 -27.92 10.35 -40.89
C SER A 65 -27.81 9.93 -42.39
N ASP A 66 -27.84 8.60 -42.55
CA ASP A 66 -28.58 7.77 -43.55
C ASP A 66 -27.95 7.17 -44.84
N HIS A 67 -27.77 5.84 -44.77
CA HIS A 67 -28.23 4.76 -45.66
C HIS A 67 -27.73 4.52 -47.12
N ASN A 68 -27.24 3.28 -47.29
CA ASN A 68 -27.46 2.31 -48.39
C ASN A 68 -26.99 2.60 -49.85
N GLY A 69 -26.09 1.72 -50.33
CA GLY A 69 -26.51 0.66 -51.27
C GLY A 69 -25.86 0.61 -52.66
N GLY A 70 -25.55 -0.62 -53.11
CA GLY A 70 -25.09 -0.99 -54.46
C GLY A 70 -23.55 -1.17 -54.56
N GLU A 71 -22.96 -2.28 -55.02
CA GLU A 71 -23.15 -3.11 -56.24
C GLU A 71 -22.58 -2.47 -57.54
N ASN A 72 -21.88 -3.18 -58.44
CA ASN A 72 -21.38 -4.57 -58.45
C ASN A 72 -20.24 -4.77 -59.49
N SER A 73 -19.58 -5.94 -59.47
CA SER A 73 -18.84 -6.59 -60.60
C SER A 73 -17.53 -5.93 -61.14
N ALA A 74 -16.63 -6.59 -61.89
CA ALA A 74 -16.16 -7.99 -61.96
C ALA A 74 -14.94 -8.11 -62.93
N LEU A 75 -14.33 -9.32 -63.02
CA LEU A 75 -13.33 -9.80 -64.01
C LEU A 75 -11.88 -9.24 -63.87
N GLY A 76 -10.78 -10.00 -64.01
CA GLY A 76 -10.62 -11.47 -64.03
C GLY A 76 -9.68 -11.99 -65.14
N VAL A 77 -8.45 -12.41 -64.82
CA VAL A 77 -7.49 -13.06 -65.76
C VAL A 77 -6.70 -14.22 -65.11
N ARG A 78 -6.33 -15.20 -65.95
CA ARG A 78 -5.60 -16.46 -65.72
C ARG A 78 -4.07 -16.25 -65.63
N ALA A 79 -3.18 -17.19 -65.29
CA ALA A 79 -3.16 -18.45 -64.49
C ALA A 79 -1.69 -18.97 -64.47
N ALA A 80 -1.35 -19.91 -63.57
CA ALA A 80 -0.27 -20.95 -63.58
C ALA A 80 1.14 -20.62 -64.19
N GLU A 81 2.28 -21.09 -63.65
CA GLU A 81 2.55 -22.16 -62.68
C GLU A 81 3.94 -21.93 -61.98
N ASP A 82 4.49 -22.97 -61.34
CA ASP A 82 5.90 -23.14 -60.88
C ASP A 82 6.45 -22.41 -59.61
N ASP A 83 6.36 -23.17 -58.49
CA ASP A 83 7.51 -23.78 -57.77
C ASP A 83 8.07 -23.20 -56.43
N LEU A 84 8.50 -24.15 -55.57
CA LEU A 84 9.41 -24.09 -54.40
C LEU A 84 9.02 -23.39 -53.06
N ASN A 85 8.66 -24.24 -52.09
CA ASN A 85 9.00 -24.24 -50.64
C ASN A 85 9.29 -22.92 -49.89
N SER A 86 8.47 -22.63 -48.88
CA SER A 86 8.96 -22.39 -47.50
C SER A 86 7.83 -22.58 -46.48
N ASP A 87 8.13 -23.18 -45.33
CA ASP A 87 7.19 -23.34 -44.21
C ASP A 87 6.92 -21.99 -43.54
N VAL A 88 5.65 -21.72 -43.20
CA VAL A 88 5.24 -20.54 -42.42
C VAL A 88 4.56 -21.03 -41.14
N GLU A 89 5.25 -20.85 -40.01
CA GLU A 89 4.65 -21.02 -38.69
C GLU A 89 3.58 -19.93 -38.48
N ALA A 90 2.37 -20.33 -38.09
CA ALA A 90 1.27 -19.39 -37.87
C ALA A 90 1.34 -18.77 -36.46
N GLU A 91 1.17 -17.45 -36.37
CA GLU A 91 1.18 -16.72 -35.09
C GLU A 91 -0.07 -17.04 -34.24
N GLU A 92 0.11 -17.74 -33.12
CA GLU A 92 -0.95 -17.83 -32.09
C GLU A 92 -1.11 -16.49 -31.36
N LYS A 93 -2.10 -15.69 -31.79
CA LYS A 93 -2.64 -14.61 -30.97
C LYS A 93 -3.43 -15.19 -29.80
N GLN A 94 -2.74 -15.44 -28.69
CA GLN A 94 -3.42 -15.72 -27.42
C GLN A 94 -4.27 -14.51 -27.01
N LYS A 95 -5.54 -14.80 -26.70
CA LYS A 95 -6.56 -13.82 -26.34
C LYS A 95 -6.57 -13.66 -24.82
N GLU A 96 -6.70 -12.44 -24.32
CA GLU A 96 -6.78 -12.17 -22.88
C GLU A 96 -8.00 -12.86 -22.26
N MET A 97 -7.84 -13.31 -21.02
CA MET A 97 -8.86 -14.03 -20.24
C MET A 97 -9.24 -13.17 -19.04
N THR A 98 -10.51 -12.78 -18.96
CA THR A 98 -11.04 -11.93 -17.88
C THR A 98 -11.27 -12.73 -16.60
N LEU A 99 -11.54 -12.02 -15.49
CA LEU A 99 -11.93 -12.64 -14.23
C LEU A 99 -13.22 -13.48 -14.37
N GLU A 100 -14.09 -13.15 -15.33
CA GLU A 100 -15.37 -13.80 -15.56
C GLU A 100 -15.24 -15.06 -16.43
N ASP A 101 -14.25 -15.10 -17.33
CA ASP A 101 -13.94 -16.27 -18.16
C ASP A 101 -13.44 -17.45 -17.32
N MET A 102 -12.70 -17.18 -16.23
CA MET A 102 -12.24 -18.21 -15.29
C MET A 102 -13.38 -18.98 -14.58
N TYR A 103 -14.59 -18.43 -14.53
CA TYR A 103 -15.74 -19.03 -13.84
C TYR A 103 -16.77 -19.69 -14.78
N LYS A 104 -16.58 -19.63 -16.11
CA LYS A 104 -17.57 -20.08 -17.12
C LYS A 104 -17.09 -21.19 -18.05
N ASN A 105 -15.97 -21.84 -17.73
CA ASN A 105 -15.43 -22.94 -18.53
C ASN A 105 -16.20 -24.26 -18.30
N ASP A 106 -17.45 -24.32 -18.79
CA ASP A 106 -18.21 -25.56 -18.91
C ASP A 106 -17.58 -26.45 -19.99
N GLY A 107 -17.43 -27.74 -19.68
CA GLY A 107 -16.58 -28.65 -20.42
C GLY A 107 -17.28 -29.30 -21.61
N THR A 108 -17.36 -28.61 -22.76
CA THR A 108 -17.91 -29.18 -23.99
C THR A 108 -17.04 -30.34 -24.50
N LEU A 109 -17.40 -31.56 -24.15
CA LEU A 109 -16.92 -32.80 -24.76
C LEU A 109 -18.03 -33.42 -25.62
N TYR A 110 -17.59 -34.15 -26.65
CA TYR A 110 -18.34 -34.59 -27.82
C TYR A 110 -19.62 -35.38 -27.51
N ASP A 111 -20.60 -35.23 -28.41
CA ASP A 111 -21.75 -36.14 -28.54
C ASP A 111 -21.29 -37.58 -28.83
N ASP A 112 -21.91 -38.54 -28.15
CA ASP A 112 -22.09 -39.93 -28.60
C ASP A 112 -23.47 -40.38 -28.06
N ASP A 113 -24.42 -40.68 -28.95
CA ASP A 113 -25.80 -41.06 -28.59
C ASP A 113 -25.87 -42.54 -28.14
N GLU A 114 -26.34 -42.81 -26.92
CA GLU A 114 -27.03 -44.08 -26.61
C GLU A 114 -28.04 -43.93 -25.46
N ASP A 115 -29.10 -44.76 -25.47
CA ASP A 115 -30.33 -44.63 -24.66
C ASP A 115 -30.21 -45.31 -23.28
N ASP A 116 -30.51 -44.56 -22.20
CA ASP A 116 -30.61 -45.10 -20.84
C ASP A 116 -31.78 -44.42 -20.06
N SER A 117 -32.98 -44.57 -20.63
CA SER A 117 -34.23 -43.99 -20.11
C SER A 117 -34.78 -44.69 -18.85
N ASP A 118 -34.21 -44.43 -17.64
CA ASP A 118 -34.94 -44.52 -16.35
C ASP A 118 -34.20 -43.98 -15.09
N TRP A 119 -33.45 -42.87 -15.20
CA TRP A 119 -32.99 -42.10 -14.03
C TRP A 119 -33.24 -40.59 -14.19
N GLU A 120 -34.38 -40.10 -13.69
CA GLU A 120 -34.45 -38.70 -13.28
C GLU A 120 -33.62 -38.53 -11.99
N PRO A 121 -32.46 -37.85 -12.01
CA PRO A 121 -31.87 -37.40 -10.76
C PRO A 121 -32.83 -36.36 -10.18
N VAL A 122 -33.52 -36.72 -9.08
CA VAL A 122 -34.31 -35.75 -8.31
C VAL A 122 -33.38 -34.63 -7.91
N LYS A 123 -33.41 -33.52 -8.67
CA LYS A 123 -32.70 -32.28 -8.39
C LYS A 123 -33.38 -31.60 -7.20
N ARG A 124 -33.23 -32.21 -6.03
CA ARG A 124 -32.89 -31.45 -4.83
C ARG A 124 -31.67 -30.62 -5.21
N GLN A 125 -31.93 -29.37 -5.58
CA GLN A 125 -31.02 -28.31 -5.19
C GLN A 125 -30.90 -28.41 -3.68
N VAL A 126 -29.91 -29.18 -3.22
CA VAL A 126 -29.36 -28.99 -1.89
C VAL A 126 -28.74 -27.61 -1.99
N GLU A 127 -29.47 -26.59 -1.56
CA GLU A 127 -28.90 -25.31 -1.20
C GLU A 127 -27.91 -25.61 -0.08
N LEU A 128 -26.68 -25.91 -0.48
CA LEU A 128 -25.53 -26.02 0.41
C LEU A 128 -25.36 -24.64 1.01
N MET A 129 -25.98 -24.46 2.17
CA MET A 129 -25.92 -23.24 2.95
C MET A 129 -24.44 -22.90 3.20
N ARG A 130 -24.12 -21.63 3.01
CA ARG A 130 -22.75 -21.11 3.01
C ARG A 130 -22.62 -19.99 4.02
N TRP A 131 -21.45 -19.89 4.63
CA TRP A 131 -21.09 -18.77 5.48
C TRP A 131 -19.74 -18.18 5.04
N PHE A 132 -19.63 -16.85 5.11
CA PHE A 132 -18.39 -16.14 4.81
C PHE A 132 -17.57 -15.98 6.09
N CYS A 133 -16.27 -16.24 6.01
CA CYS A 133 -15.40 -16.13 7.17
C CYS A 133 -15.21 -14.68 7.60
N THR A 134 -15.60 -14.33 8.83
CA THR A 134 -15.40 -13.00 9.42
C THR A 134 -13.96 -12.50 9.28
N ASN A 135 -12.97 -13.38 9.40
CA ASN A 135 -11.56 -13.02 9.31
C ASN A 135 -11.11 -12.67 7.88
N CYS A 136 -11.41 -13.50 6.88
CA CYS A 136 -10.83 -13.40 5.52
C CYS A 136 -11.85 -13.32 4.37
N THR A 137 -13.15 -13.12 4.65
CA THR A 137 -14.28 -13.06 3.69
C THR A 137 -14.51 -14.28 2.79
N MET A 138 -13.65 -15.31 2.85
CA MET A 138 -13.78 -16.53 2.05
C MET A 138 -15.02 -17.35 2.44
N VAL A 139 -15.66 -17.95 1.43
CA VAL A 139 -16.87 -18.78 1.56
C VAL A 139 -16.55 -20.20 2.05
N ASN A 140 -17.39 -20.73 2.94
CA ASN A 140 -17.27 -22.07 3.56
C ASN A 140 -18.67 -22.73 3.63
N VAL A 141 -18.72 -24.03 3.87
CA VAL A 141 -19.98 -24.81 3.98
C VAL A 141 -20.48 -24.82 5.43
N GLU A 142 -21.80 -24.79 5.65
CA GLU A 142 -22.37 -24.67 7.02
C GLU A 142 -22.00 -25.78 8.01
N ASP A 143 -21.80 -27.02 7.55
CA ASP A 143 -21.38 -28.14 8.40
C ASP A 143 -19.93 -28.00 8.94
N VAL A 144 -19.17 -27.00 8.49
CA VAL A 144 -17.77 -26.78 8.86
C VAL A 144 -17.65 -25.53 9.74
N PHE A 145 -17.19 -25.71 10.98
CA PHE A 145 -17.05 -24.63 11.97
C PHE A 145 -15.74 -23.82 11.85
N LEU A 146 -14.76 -24.29 11.08
CA LEU A 146 -13.49 -23.60 10.83
C LEU A 146 -13.43 -23.19 9.35
N CYS A 147 -12.85 -22.03 9.04
CA CYS A 147 -12.66 -21.61 7.65
C CYS A 147 -11.57 -22.44 6.95
N ASP A 148 -11.89 -23.02 5.79
CA ASP A 148 -10.96 -23.88 5.02
C ASP A 148 -9.68 -23.14 4.56
N ILE A 149 -9.74 -21.81 4.45
CA ILE A 149 -8.64 -20.98 3.92
C ILE A 149 -7.74 -20.41 5.02
N CYS A 150 -8.28 -20.07 6.20
CA CYS A 150 -7.51 -19.42 7.27
C CYS A 150 -7.57 -20.10 8.65
N GLY A 151 -8.39 -21.14 8.81
CA GLY A 151 -8.56 -21.88 10.06
C GLY A 151 -9.35 -21.17 11.16
N GLU A 152 -9.82 -19.94 10.95
CA GLU A 152 -10.59 -19.19 11.96
C GLU A 152 -12.01 -19.76 12.13
N HIS A 153 -12.45 -19.88 13.38
CA HIS A 153 -13.76 -20.39 13.78
C HIS A 153 -14.89 -19.44 13.36
N ARG A 154 -16.02 -20.01 12.93
CA ARG A 154 -17.26 -19.31 12.50
C ARG A 154 -17.68 -18.23 13.49
N ASP A 155 -17.79 -18.60 14.75
CA ASP A 155 -18.18 -17.73 15.87
C ASP A 155 -16.99 -17.19 16.68
N SER A 156 -15.87 -16.85 16.02
CA SER A 156 -14.67 -16.33 16.68
C SER A 156 -14.87 -14.90 17.21
N GLY A 157 -14.33 -14.62 18.41
CA GLY A 157 -14.43 -13.32 19.09
C GLY A 157 -13.57 -12.19 18.48
N ILE A 158 -13.15 -12.29 17.22
CA ILE A 158 -12.13 -11.42 16.62
C ILE A 158 -12.53 -9.93 16.57
N LEU A 159 -13.83 -9.63 16.45
CA LEU A 159 -14.34 -8.25 16.50
C LEU A 159 -14.41 -7.67 17.92
N ARG A 160 -14.29 -8.51 18.97
CA ARG A 160 -14.34 -8.12 20.39
C ARG A 160 -12.96 -8.08 21.05
N HIS A 161 -12.06 -8.96 20.64
CA HIS A 161 -10.74 -9.15 21.26
C HIS A 161 -9.57 -9.00 20.27
N GLY A 162 -9.83 -8.64 19.00
CA GLY A 162 -8.80 -8.57 17.97
C GLY A 162 -8.10 -9.91 17.76
N PHE A 163 -6.79 -9.89 17.46
CA PHE A 163 -6.02 -11.12 17.30
C PHE A 163 -5.83 -11.94 18.60
N TYR A 164 -6.22 -11.41 19.77
CA TYR A 164 -6.19 -12.15 21.03
C TYR A 164 -7.36 -13.14 21.18
N ALA A 165 -8.38 -13.07 20.33
CA ALA A 165 -9.42 -14.10 20.25
C ALA A 165 -8.82 -15.48 19.90
N SER A 166 -9.43 -16.55 20.40
CA SER A 166 -9.08 -17.92 19.98
C SER A 166 -9.54 -18.16 18.54
N PRO A 167 -8.67 -18.55 17.60
CA PRO A 167 -9.07 -18.87 16.24
C PRO A 167 -9.77 -20.22 16.12
N PHE A 168 -9.70 -21.08 17.14
CA PHE A 168 -10.21 -22.46 17.09
C PHE A 168 -11.43 -22.72 17.97
N MET A 169 -11.95 -21.70 18.65
CA MET A 169 -13.06 -21.82 19.59
C MET A 169 -14.05 -20.67 19.42
N GLN A 170 -15.33 -20.97 19.62
CA GLN A 170 -16.37 -19.95 19.79
C GLN A 170 -16.02 -18.99 20.92
N ASP A 171 -16.46 -17.73 20.79
CA ASP A 171 -16.41 -16.75 21.88
C ASP A 171 -17.39 -17.11 23.01
N VAL A 172 -16.96 -17.99 23.92
CA VAL A 172 -17.66 -18.34 25.16
C VAL A 172 -17.46 -17.21 26.17
N GLY A 173 -18.12 -16.08 25.89
CA GLY A 173 -17.97 -14.75 26.49
C GLY A 173 -17.15 -14.69 27.77
N ALA A 174 -15.89 -14.27 27.64
CA ALA A 174 -15.08 -13.88 28.80
C ALA A 174 -15.82 -12.78 29.60
N PRO A 175 -15.70 -12.74 30.93
CA PRO A 175 -16.37 -11.72 31.73
C PRO A 175 -15.97 -10.33 31.24
N SER A 176 -16.95 -9.43 31.13
CA SER A 176 -16.71 -8.04 30.79
C SER A 176 -15.71 -7.44 31.77
N VAL A 177 -14.54 -7.06 31.25
CA VAL A 177 -13.65 -6.12 31.97
C VAL A 177 -14.29 -4.74 31.82
N GLU A 178 -15.39 -4.55 32.54
CA GLU A 178 -15.98 -3.24 32.78
C GLU A 178 -14.90 -2.38 33.44
N ALA A 179 -14.33 -1.48 32.65
CA ALA A 179 -13.36 -0.51 33.13
C ALA A 179 -14.11 0.48 34.03
N GLU A 180 -14.16 0.18 35.33
CA GLU A 180 -14.60 1.13 36.35
C GLU A 180 -13.73 2.39 36.23
N VAL A 181 -14.28 3.44 35.61
CA VAL A 181 -13.66 4.76 35.57
C VAL A 181 -13.83 5.39 36.95
N GLN A 182 -13.00 4.96 37.90
CA GLN A 182 -12.88 5.63 39.19
C GLN A 182 -12.23 6.99 38.99
N GLU A 183 -13.03 8.05 39.04
CA GLU A 183 -12.57 9.44 39.09
C GLU A 183 -11.86 9.72 40.43
N SER A 184 -10.61 9.25 40.54
CA SER A 184 -9.72 9.58 41.66
C SER A 184 -9.16 10.99 41.50
N HIS A 185 -9.95 11.99 41.91
CA HIS A 185 -9.52 13.38 42.05
C HIS A 185 -8.50 13.53 43.20
N GLU A 186 -7.22 13.29 42.93
CA GLU A 186 -6.11 13.67 43.82
C GLU A 186 -5.17 14.67 43.15
N ASP A 187 -5.20 15.92 43.64
CA ASP A 187 -4.33 17.01 43.18
C ASP A 187 -2.86 16.78 43.56
N HIS A 188 -2.07 16.22 42.64
CA HIS A 188 -0.61 16.11 42.76
C HIS A 188 0.12 16.91 41.68
N ALA A 189 0.10 18.23 41.84
CA ALA A 189 0.84 19.15 41.00
C ALA A 189 2.37 19.02 41.21
N ARG A 190 3.08 18.35 40.29
CA ARG A 190 4.39 18.74 39.69
C ARG A 190 5.09 17.60 38.92
N SER A 191 4.89 17.57 37.60
CA SER A 191 5.97 17.40 36.62
C SER A 191 5.52 17.89 35.24
N SER A 192 6.46 18.18 34.35
CA SER A 192 6.18 18.71 33.00
C SER A 192 5.36 17.73 32.14
N PRO A 193 4.51 18.21 31.21
CA PRO A 193 3.83 17.33 30.28
C PRO A 193 4.86 16.60 29.39
N PRO A 194 4.72 15.28 29.15
CA PRO A 194 5.65 14.53 28.32
C PRO A 194 5.48 14.91 26.84
N SER A 195 6.46 15.64 26.29
CA SER A 195 6.51 16.07 24.88
C SER A 195 6.87 14.92 23.91
N SER A 196 6.35 13.72 24.17
CA SER A 196 6.83 12.45 23.61
C SER A 196 5.72 11.44 23.28
N SER A 197 4.44 11.83 23.38
CA SER A 197 3.30 10.92 23.14
C SER A 197 3.10 10.60 21.66
N THR A 198 2.89 9.32 21.35
CA THR A 198 2.23 8.86 20.11
C THR A 198 0.74 9.20 20.16
N VAL A 199 0.19 9.63 19.02
CA VAL A 199 -1.23 9.99 18.88
C VAL A 199 -1.93 9.03 17.91
N VAL A 200 -3.14 8.60 18.25
CA VAL A 200 -4.01 7.81 17.37
C VAL A 200 -5.22 8.65 16.96
N GLY A 201 -5.49 8.74 15.66
CA GLY A 201 -6.72 9.29 15.11
C GLY A 201 -7.70 8.18 14.75
N PHE A 202 -8.92 8.24 15.30
CA PHE A 202 -10.00 7.26 15.07
C PHE A 202 -11.36 7.92 15.34
N ASP A 203 -12.39 7.53 14.59
CA ASP A 203 -13.79 7.94 14.80
C ASP A 203 -14.74 6.86 14.26
N GLU A 204 -15.73 6.47 15.06
CA GLU A 204 -16.68 5.42 14.74
C GLU A 204 -17.57 5.72 13.53
N LYS A 205 -17.72 7.00 13.13
CA LYS A 205 -18.49 7.37 11.92
C LYS A 205 -17.85 6.82 10.64
N MET A 206 -16.55 6.53 10.64
CA MET A 206 -15.89 5.84 9.52
C MET A 206 -16.32 4.37 9.37
N LEU A 207 -17.00 3.78 10.37
CA LEU A 207 -17.59 2.44 10.26
C LEU A 207 -18.88 2.44 9.41
N LEU A 208 -19.53 3.60 9.23
CA LEU A 208 -20.84 3.72 8.58
C LEU A 208 -20.77 3.64 7.03
N HIS A 209 -19.59 3.81 6.46
CA HIS A 209 -19.31 3.54 5.05
C HIS A 209 -19.37 2.02 4.79
N SER A 210 -20.31 1.51 4.00
CA SER A 210 -20.43 0.07 3.71
C SER A 210 -21.05 -0.20 2.35
N GLU A 211 -20.72 -1.35 1.76
CA GLU A 211 -21.43 -1.85 0.58
C GLU A 211 -22.85 -2.24 1.00
N VAL A 212 -23.87 -1.61 0.40
CA VAL A 212 -25.29 -1.79 0.79
C VAL A 212 -25.99 -2.83 -0.10
N GLU A 213 -25.44 -3.09 -1.28
CA GLU A 213 -25.96 -4.09 -2.21
C GLU A 213 -25.47 -5.50 -1.87
N MET A 214 -26.39 -6.45 -1.73
CA MET A 214 -26.06 -7.85 -1.48
C MET A 214 -25.46 -8.51 -2.74
N LYS A 215 -24.13 -8.54 -2.82
CA LYS A 215 -23.38 -9.30 -3.82
C LYS A 215 -23.20 -10.78 -3.43
N SER A 216 -22.78 -11.61 -4.38
CA SER A 216 -22.53 -13.05 -4.18
C SER A 216 -21.32 -13.34 -3.27
N HIS A 217 -20.46 -12.36 -3.05
CA HIS A 217 -19.33 -12.37 -2.13
C HIS A 217 -19.28 -11.00 -1.42
N PRO A 218 -19.01 -10.94 -0.10
CA PRO A 218 -18.91 -9.69 0.62
C PRO A 218 -17.63 -8.92 0.25
N HIS A 219 -17.71 -7.60 0.23
CA HIS A 219 -16.58 -6.75 -0.08
C HIS A 219 -15.42 -6.88 0.95
N PRO A 220 -14.14 -6.95 0.51
CA PRO A 220 -13.01 -7.11 1.42
C PRO A 220 -12.76 -5.85 2.27
N GLU A 221 -12.85 -4.65 1.68
CA GLU A 221 -12.86 -3.38 2.42
C GLU A 221 -14.23 -3.22 3.10
N ARG A 222 -14.24 -3.25 4.45
CA ARG A 222 -15.43 -3.32 5.29
C ARG A 222 -15.16 -2.78 6.69
N ALA A 223 -16.20 -2.38 7.41
CA ALA A 223 -16.11 -1.78 8.75
C ALA A 223 -15.32 -2.61 9.78
N ASP A 224 -15.44 -3.95 9.72
CA ASP A 224 -14.72 -4.92 10.56
C ASP A 224 -13.21 -4.65 10.66
N ARG A 225 -12.61 -4.10 9.60
CA ARG A 225 -11.16 -3.81 9.53
C ARG A 225 -10.73 -2.88 10.66
N LEU A 226 -11.46 -1.78 10.87
CA LEU A 226 -11.18 -0.87 11.98
C LEU A 226 -11.60 -1.46 13.31
N GLN A 227 -12.72 -2.20 13.37
CA GLN A 227 -13.21 -2.81 14.61
C GLN A 227 -12.21 -3.81 15.19
N ALA A 228 -11.68 -4.72 14.37
CA ALA A 228 -10.69 -5.71 14.80
C ALA A 228 -9.38 -5.07 15.27
N ILE A 229 -8.88 -4.04 14.56
CA ILE A 229 -7.69 -3.29 14.96
C ILE A 229 -7.95 -2.51 16.27
N ALA A 230 -9.09 -1.84 16.42
CA ALA A 230 -9.46 -1.11 17.63
C ALA A 230 -9.60 -2.06 18.84
N ALA A 231 -10.33 -3.18 18.68
CA ALA A 231 -10.45 -4.22 19.70
C ALA A 231 -9.09 -4.82 20.09
N SER A 232 -8.18 -5.01 19.13
CA SER A 232 -6.81 -5.45 19.33
C SER A 232 -5.99 -4.43 20.14
N LEU A 233 -6.11 -3.14 19.83
CA LEU A 233 -5.40 -2.06 20.53
C LEU A 233 -5.93 -1.83 21.94
N ALA A 234 -7.24 -1.98 22.16
CA ALA A 234 -7.86 -1.92 23.48
C ALA A 234 -7.44 -3.12 24.34
N THR A 235 -7.50 -4.34 23.79
CA THR A 235 -7.06 -5.58 24.48
C THR A 235 -5.56 -5.55 24.81
N ALA A 236 -4.75 -4.83 24.02
CA ALA A 236 -3.33 -4.62 24.28
C ALA A 236 -3.02 -3.45 25.27
N GLY A 237 -4.02 -2.70 25.74
CA GLY A 237 -3.84 -1.51 26.57
C GLY A 237 -3.14 -0.33 25.86
N ILE A 238 -3.18 -0.32 24.53
CA ILE A 238 -2.50 0.66 23.68
C ILE A 238 -3.41 1.87 23.41
N PHE A 239 -4.64 1.62 22.95
CA PHE A 239 -5.60 2.65 22.61
C PHE A 239 -7.05 2.16 22.87
N PRO A 240 -7.79 2.78 23.81
CA PRO A 240 -7.34 3.79 24.78
C PRO A 240 -6.23 3.24 25.70
N GLY A 241 -5.34 4.10 26.21
CA GLY A 241 -4.22 3.69 27.05
C GLY A 241 -2.92 4.46 26.75
N ARG A 242 -1.87 3.75 26.30
CA ARG A 242 -0.55 4.33 26.00
C ARG A 242 -0.56 5.46 24.95
N CYS A 243 -1.52 5.46 24.02
CA CYS A 243 -1.65 6.47 22.96
C CYS A 243 -2.69 7.56 23.30
N ARG A 244 -2.37 8.82 22.99
CA ARG A 244 -3.32 9.94 23.09
C ARG A 244 -4.30 9.89 21.91
N SER A 245 -5.58 10.14 22.14
CA SER A 245 -6.54 10.36 21.05
C SER A 245 -6.31 11.71 20.35
N LEU A 246 -6.68 11.80 19.07
CA LEU A 246 -6.93 13.05 18.36
C LEU A 246 -8.44 13.16 18.09
N PRO A 247 -9.12 14.25 18.51
CA PRO A 247 -10.50 14.51 18.09
C PRO A 247 -10.59 14.60 16.57
N ALA A 248 -11.56 13.90 15.99
CA ALA A 248 -11.80 13.98 14.55
C ALA A 248 -12.51 15.28 14.16
N ARG A 249 -12.17 15.78 12.98
CA ARG A 249 -12.98 16.72 12.20
C ARG A 249 -13.15 16.20 10.78
N GLU A 250 -14.09 16.81 10.08
CA GLU A 250 -14.19 16.70 8.63
C GLU A 250 -13.17 17.67 7.99
N ILE A 251 -12.45 17.20 6.97
CA ILE A 251 -11.59 18.03 6.10
C ILE A 251 -12.43 19.11 5.39
N THR A 252 -11.85 20.26 5.09
CA THR A 252 -12.52 21.30 4.28
C THR A 252 -12.40 21.02 2.78
N LYS A 253 -13.26 21.64 1.95
CA LYS A 253 -13.17 21.51 0.49
C LYS A 253 -11.89 22.16 -0.03
N GLU A 254 -11.50 23.28 0.58
CA GLU A 254 -10.32 24.06 0.28
C GLU A 254 -9.02 23.27 0.52
N GLU A 255 -8.98 22.44 1.57
CA GLU A 255 -7.88 21.51 1.83
C GLU A 255 -7.84 20.34 0.85
N LEU A 256 -9.01 19.77 0.50
CA LEU A 256 -9.10 18.72 -0.53
C LEU A 256 -8.69 19.24 -1.91
N GLN A 257 -9.02 20.50 -2.24
CA GLN A 257 -8.65 21.17 -3.49
C GLN A 257 -7.14 21.38 -3.67
N MET A 258 -6.33 21.16 -2.62
CA MET A 258 -4.86 21.10 -2.77
C MET A 258 -4.40 19.83 -3.50
N VAL A 259 -5.21 18.77 -3.48
CA VAL A 259 -4.91 17.44 -4.04
C VAL A 259 -5.82 17.10 -5.23
N HIS A 260 -7.13 17.30 -5.06
CA HIS A 260 -8.17 16.81 -5.96
C HIS A 260 -8.82 17.94 -6.75
N SER A 261 -9.35 17.63 -7.92
CA SER A 261 -10.16 18.57 -8.71
C SER A 261 -11.51 18.83 -8.02
N SER A 262 -12.12 19.97 -8.30
CA SER A 262 -13.40 20.33 -7.67
C SER A 262 -14.51 19.35 -8.06
N GLU A 263 -14.47 18.87 -9.30
CA GLU A 263 -15.39 17.88 -9.87
C GLU A 263 -15.31 16.54 -9.14
N HIS A 264 -14.11 16.10 -8.78
CA HIS A 264 -13.91 14.89 -7.96
C HIS A 264 -14.54 15.04 -6.58
N ILE A 265 -14.28 16.16 -5.90
CA ILE A 265 -14.80 16.42 -4.56
C ILE A 265 -16.33 16.49 -4.60
N ASP A 266 -16.91 17.26 -5.53
CA ASP A 266 -18.36 17.40 -5.66
C ASP A 266 -19.06 16.10 -6.10
N ALA A 267 -18.38 15.23 -6.85
CA ALA A 267 -18.86 13.87 -7.14
C ALA A 267 -18.88 12.97 -5.89
N VAL A 268 -17.87 13.09 -5.01
CA VAL A 268 -17.87 12.37 -3.72
C VAL A 268 -18.96 12.91 -2.79
N GLU A 269 -19.13 14.23 -2.67
CA GLU A 269 -20.21 14.82 -1.85
C GLU A 269 -21.61 14.35 -2.27
N MET A 270 -21.86 14.21 -3.58
CA MET A 270 -23.15 13.78 -4.10
C MET A 270 -23.58 12.39 -3.58
N THR A 271 -22.64 11.53 -3.18
CA THR A 271 -22.95 10.22 -2.58
C THR A 271 -23.71 10.34 -1.26
N SER A 272 -23.57 11.46 -0.53
CA SER A 272 -24.37 11.74 0.68
C SER A 272 -25.87 11.93 0.42
N HIS A 273 -26.29 11.96 -0.84
CA HIS A 273 -27.70 12.02 -1.27
C HIS A 273 -28.13 10.74 -2.02
N MET A 274 -27.31 9.69 -1.97
CA MET A 274 -27.52 8.42 -2.67
C MET A 274 -27.48 7.24 -1.68
N PHE A 275 -28.46 6.35 -1.76
CA PHE A 275 -28.53 5.15 -0.92
C PHE A 275 -27.40 4.15 -1.23
N SER A 276 -27.11 3.96 -2.52
CA SER A 276 -25.98 3.20 -3.06
C SER A 276 -25.48 3.87 -4.34
N SER A 277 -24.19 3.76 -4.60
CA SER A 277 -23.48 4.35 -5.74
C SER A 277 -22.12 3.67 -5.93
N TYR A 278 -21.54 3.77 -7.13
CA TYR A 278 -20.19 3.27 -7.43
C TYR A 278 -19.46 4.24 -8.35
N PHE A 279 -18.18 4.47 -8.07
CA PHE A 279 -17.28 5.20 -8.98
C PHE A 279 -16.67 4.26 -10.02
N THR A 280 -16.37 3.05 -9.59
CA THR A 280 -15.86 1.90 -10.37
C THR A 280 -16.49 0.63 -9.80
N PRO A 281 -16.48 -0.53 -10.51
CA PRO A 281 -17.15 -1.75 -10.03
C PRO A 281 -16.70 -2.28 -8.65
N ASP A 282 -15.50 -1.87 -8.22
CA ASP A 282 -14.87 -2.17 -6.93
C ASP A 282 -15.06 -1.07 -5.86
N THR A 283 -15.41 0.17 -6.24
CA THR A 283 -15.37 1.32 -5.33
C THR A 283 -16.77 1.88 -5.08
N TYR A 284 -17.41 1.30 -4.05
CA TYR A 284 -18.77 1.61 -3.62
C TYR A 284 -18.87 2.90 -2.78
N ALA A 285 -20.07 3.47 -2.72
CA ALA A 285 -20.41 4.49 -1.73
C ALA A 285 -21.90 4.49 -1.34
N ASN A 286 -22.17 4.83 -0.08
CA ASN A 286 -23.49 5.02 0.50
C ASN A 286 -23.64 6.45 1.06
N GLU A 287 -24.80 6.77 1.63
CA GLU A 287 -25.11 8.10 2.20
C GLU A 287 -24.15 8.58 3.32
N HIS A 288 -23.28 7.71 3.83
CA HIS A 288 -22.29 8.02 4.85
C HIS A 288 -20.84 8.11 4.30
N SER A 289 -20.60 7.68 3.06
CA SER A 289 -19.26 7.60 2.44
C SER A 289 -18.52 8.93 2.39
N ALA A 290 -19.14 9.99 1.85
CA ALA A 290 -18.52 11.31 1.75
C ALA A 290 -18.01 11.78 3.12
N ARG A 291 -18.84 11.60 4.15
CA ARG A 291 -18.50 11.96 5.53
C ARG A 291 -17.36 11.12 6.11
N ALA A 292 -17.36 9.80 5.87
CA ALA A 292 -16.27 8.92 6.28
C ALA A 292 -14.94 9.33 5.62
N ALA A 293 -14.94 9.59 4.30
CA ALA A 293 -13.77 10.06 3.56
C ALA A 293 -13.26 11.42 4.06
N ARG A 294 -14.17 12.36 4.37
CA ARG A 294 -13.81 13.64 4.99
C ARG A 294 -13.17 13.50 6.36
N ILE A 295 -13.64 12.56 7.18
CA ILE A 295 -13.08 12.29 8.51
C ILE A 295 -11.71 11.61 8.40
N ALA A 296 -11.55 10.65 7.48
CA ALA A 296 -10.28 10.01 7.19
C ALA A 296 -9.20 11.04 6.81
N ALA A 297 -9.50 11.88 5.81
CA ALA A 297 -8.60 12.95 5.36
C ALA A 297 -8.34 14.00 6.45
N GLY A 298 -9.36 14.39 7.22
CA GLY A 298 -9.27 15.37 8.31
C GLY A 298 -8.37 14.90 9.46
N LEU A 299 -8.52 13.65 9.89
CA LEU A 299 -7.63 13.02 10.87
C LEU A 299 -6.18 12.97 10.37
N CYS A 300 -5.96 12.66 9.09
CA CYS A 300 -4.63 12.60 8.50
C CYS A 300 -3.96 13.98 8.42
N ALA A 301 -4.69 15.02 8.01
CA ALA A 301 -4.21 16.41 7.99
C ALA A 301 -3.86 16.92 9.40
N ASP A 302 -4.76 16.74 10.39
CA ASP A 302 -4.55 17.25 11.73
C ASP A 302 -3.48 16.47 12.52
N LEU A 303 -3.31 15.16 12.25
CA LEU A 303 -2.16 14.39 12.73
C LEU A 303 -0.85 14.94 12.16
N ALA A 304 -0.78 15.15 10.83
CA ALA A 304 0.40 15.69 10.17
C ALA A 304 0.79 17.06 10.74
N SER A 305 -0.14 18.02 10.79
CA SER A 305 0.10 19.34 11.37
C SER A 305 0.52 19.28 12.86
N THR A 306 0.01 18.32 13.63
CA THR A 306 0.34 18.13 15.05
C THR A 306 1.75 17.54 15.25
N ILE A 307 2.21 16.66 14.36
CA ILE A 307 3.58 16.12 14.37
C ILE A 307 4.60 17.15 13.86
N ILE A 308 4.29 17.88 12.78
CA ILE A 308 5.16 18.94 12.26
C ILE A 308 5.44 20.01 13.31
N SER A 309 4.39 20.48 13.99
CA SER A 309 4.47 21.48 15.07
C SER A 309 5.03 20.96 16.41
N GLY A 310 5.40 19.67 16.50
CA GLY A 310 5.99 19.08 17.70
C GLY A 310 5.01 18.88 18.88
N ARG A 311 3.70 18.97 18.62
CA ARG A 311 2.63 18.68 19.61
C ARG A 311 2.40 17.16 19.82
N SER A 312 3.09 16.34 19.03
CA SER A 312 3.31 14.91 19.22
C SER A 312 4.63 14.50 18.55
N LYS A 313 5.19 13.36 18.95
CA LYS A 313 6.39 12.79 18.30
C LYS A 313 6.04 12.17 16.94
N ASN A 314 4.99 11.37 16.94
CA ASN A 314 4.54 10.54 15.83
C ASN A 314 3.04 10.21 16.01
N GLY A 315 2.43 9.53 15.03
CA GLY A 315 1.04 9.10 15.15
C GLY A 315 0.60 8.06 14.13
N PHE A 316 -0.61 7.54 14.35
CA PHE A 316 -1.26 6.53 13.52
C PHE A 316 -2.70 6.95 13.21
N ALA A 317 -3.06 7.02 11.93
CA ALA A 317 -4.42 7.27 11.47
C ALA A 317 -5.13 5.92 11.22
N LEU A 318 -6.03 5.55 12.13
CA LEU A 318 -6.86 4.36 12.04
C LEU A 318 -8.15 4.72 11.28
N VAL A 319 -8.02 4.87 9.97
CA VAL A 319 -9.02 5.52 9.10
C VAL A 319 -9.55 4.58 8.01
N ARG A 320 -10.76 4.88 7.52
CA ARG A 320 -11.30 4.36 6.24
C ARG A 320 -12.35 5.31 5.66
N PRO A 321 -12.61 5.32 4.33
CA PRO A 321 -11.93 4.54 3.28
C PRO A 321 -10.42 4.80 3.16
N PRO A 322 -9.66 3.87 2.54
CA PRO A 322 -8.26 4.09 2.17
C PRO A 322 -8.11 5.24 1.15
N GLY A 323 -6.86 5.61 0.81
CA GLY A 323 -6.59 6.77 -0.03
C GLY A 323 -5.63 6.57 -1.20
N HIS A 324 -4.63 5.70 -1.12
CA HIS A 324 -3.50 5.72 -2.07
C HIS A 324 -3.83 5.46 -3.56
N HIS A 325 -4.97 4.82 -3.88
CA HIS A 325 -5.46 4.66 -5.26
C HIS A 325 -6.24 5.87 -5.81
N ALA A 326 -6.70 6.79 -4.96
CA ALA A 326 -7.44 7.98 -5.40
C ALA A 326 -6.50 8.98 -6.07
N GLY A 327 -6.75 9.28 -7.35
CA GLY A 327 -5.99 10.24 -8.15
C GLY A 327 -6.51 11.67 -8.02
N ILE A 328 -6.05 12.58 -8.87
CA ILE A 328 -6.47 14.00 -8.85
C ILE A 328 -7.97 14.10 -9.20
N LYS A 329 -8.49 13.18 -10.02
CA LYS A 329 -9.86 13.25 -10.57
C LYS A 329 -10.76 12.05 -10.29
N HIS A 330 -10.23 10.96 -9.74
CA HIS A 330 -10.93 9.67 -9.72
C HIS A 330 -10.84 8.98 -8.35
N ALA A 331 -11.98 8.51 -7.86
CA ALA A 331 -12.07 7.50 -6.81
C ALA A 331 -12.05 6.11 -7.47
N MET A 332 -11.20 5.21 -6.98
CA MET A 332 -10.99 3.85 -7.48
C MET A 332 -10.22 3.02 -6.45
N GLY A 333 -10.18 1.69 -6.58
CA GLY A 333 -9.39 0.83 -5.68
C GLY A 333 -9.78 0.99 -4.21
N PHE A 334 -11.10 1.05 -3.94
CA PHE A 334 -11.69 1.32 -2.62
C PHE A 334 -11.42 2.73 -2.06
N CYS A 335 -10.64 3.57 -2.76
CA CYS A 335 -10.17 4.86 -2.26
C CYS A 335 -11.05 6.02 -2.76
N LEU A 336 -11.54 6.85 -1.84
CA LEU A 336 -12.38 8.02 -2.17
C LEU A 336 -11.58 9.33 -2.21
N HIS A 337 -10.70 9.57 -1.24
CA HIS A 337 -9.80 10.74 -1.20
C HIS A 337 -8.40 10.28 -0.77
N ASN A 338 -7.35 10.92 -1.29
CA ASN A 338 -5.98 10.48 -1.04
C ASN A 338 -5.46 11.00 0.31
N ASN A 339 -5.75 10.25 1.37
CA ASN A 339 -5.38 10.54 2.76
C ASN A 339 -3.89 10.89 2.92
N ALA A 340 -2.99 10.16 2.24
CA ALA A 340 -1.55 10.37 2.32
C ALA A 340 -1.08 11.64 1.60
N ALA A 341 -1.64 11.96 0.43
CA ALA A 341 -1.36 13.21 -0.27
C ALA A 341 -1.91 14.44 0.49
N VAL A 342 -3.12 14.33 1.07
CA VAL A 342 -3.69 15.38 1.93
C VAL A 342 -2.79 15.62 3.15
N ALA A 343 -2.31 14.55 3.81
CA ALA A 343 -1.35 14.66 4.92
C ALA A 343 -0.01 15.29 4.50
N ALA A 344 0.49 14.99 3.29
CA ALA A 344 1.74 15.57 2.77
C ALA A 344 1.60 17.08 2.53
N LEU A 345 0.51 17.53 1.90
CA LEU A 345 0.28 18.95 1.65
C LEU A 345 -0.08 19.72 2.93
N ALA A 346 -0.82 19.11 3.86
CA ALA A 346 -1.05 19.66 5.21
C ALA A 346 0.26 19.81 5.99
N ALA A 347 1.20 18.86 5.86
CA ALA A 347 2.54 18.98 6.44
C ALA A 347 3.36 20.10 5.81
N GLN A 348 3.26 20.32 4.50
CA GLN A 348 3.90 21.43 3.81
C GLN A 348 3.31 22.78 4.23
N GLY A 349 1.98 22.89 4.33
CA GLY A 349 1.30 24.08 4.89
C GLY A 349 1.71 24.36 6.35
N ALA A 350 2.00 23.32 7.13
CA ALA A 350 2.56 23.42 8.48
C ALA A 350 4.08 23.71 8.53
N GLY A 351 4.76 23.80 7.38
CA GLY A 351 6.15 24.23 7.26
C GLY A 351 7.19 23.17 6.87
N ALA A 352 6.79 21.94 6.54
CA ALA A 352 7.70 20.96 5.94
C ALA A 352 8.10 21.40 4.51
N LYS A 353 9.36 21.18 4.11
CA LYS A 353 9.85 21.47 2.75
C LYS A 353 10.05 20.22 1.92
N LYS A 354 10.33 19.09 2.60
CA LYS A 354 10.53 17.77 2.01
C LYS A 354 9.73 16.73 2.80
N VAL A 355 8.75 16.11 2.15
CA VAL A 355 7.97 15.00 2.72
C VAL A 355 8.37 13.72 2.02
N LEU A 356 8.64 12.67 2.80
CA LEU A 356 8.80 11.31 2.28
C LEU A 356 7.48 10.55 2.49
N ILE A 357 6.94 9.93 1.45
CA ILE A 357 5.88 8.93 1.53
C ILE A 357 6.50 7.58 1.21
N VAL A 358 6.42 6.64 2.14
CA VAL A 358 6.73 5.21 1.88
C VAL A 358 5.41 4.45 1.87
N ASP A 359 5.06 3.88 0.73
CA ASP A 359 3.92 2.99 0.57
C ASP A 359 4.39 1.53 0.62
N TRP A 360 3.87 0.77 1.58
CA TRP A 360 4.14 -0.67 1.72
C TRP A 360 2.89 -1.54 1.50
N ASP A 361 1.78 -0.95 1.05
CA ASP A 361 0.63 -1.70 0.57
C ASP A 361 1.05 -2.64 -0.56
N VAL A 362 0.39 -3.79 -0.69
CA VAL A 362 0.75 -4.78 -1.72
C VAL A 362 0.37 -4.30 -3.13
N HIS A 363 -0.48 -3.28 -3.25
CA HIS A 363 -0.87 -2.65 -4.51
C HIS A 363 -0.09 -1.35 -4.72
N HIS A 364 0.17 -0.97 -5.98
CA HIS A 364 0.79 0.33 -6.26
C HIS A 364 -0.23 1.46 -5.99
N GLY A 365 0.10 2.39 -5.10
CA GLY A 365 -0.64 3.65 -4.87
C GLY A 365 -0.59 4.60 -6.06
N ASN A 366 -1.24 4.22 -7.16
CA ASN A 366 -1.21 4.93 -8.45
C ASN A 366 -1.73 6.37 -8.35
N GLY A 367 -2.67 6.64 -7.45
CA GLY A 367 -3.19 7.98 -7.20
C GLY A 367 -2.13 8.85 -6.53
N THR A 368 -1.45 8.31 -5.52
CA THR A 368 -0.33 8.98 -4.86
C THR A 368 0.82 9.27 -5.83
N GLN A 369 1.09 8.36 -6.78
CA GLN A 369 2.03 8.66 -7.88
C GLN A 369 1.50 9.78 -8.78
N GLU A 370 0.27 9.69 -9.30
CA GLU A 370 -0.36 10.72 -10.18
C GLU A 370 -0.25 12.14 -9.59
N ILE A 371 -0.51 12.28 -8.29
CA ILE A 371 -0.49 13.57 -7.57
C ILE A 371 0.94 14.15 -7.44
N PHE A 372 1.97 13.30 -7.33
CA PHE A 372 3.35 13.74 -7.05
C PHE A 372 4.36 13.49 -8.19
N ASP A 373 3.95 12.92 -9.32
CA ASP A 373 4.81 12.54 -10.45
C ASP A 373 5.68 13.71 -10.96
N GLY A 374 5.17 14.95 -10.94
CA GLY A 374 5.90 16.16 -11.29
C GLY A 374 6.56 16.92 -10.13
N ASN A 375 6.64 16.35 -8.92
CA ASN A 375 6.98 17.08 -7.69
C ASN A 375 8.30 16.59 -7.05
N LYS A 376 9.17 17.52 -6.66
CA LYS A 376 10.45 17.25 -5.95
C LYS A 376 10.42 17.52 -4.45
N SER A 377 9.37 18.19 -3.96
CA SER A 377 9.17 18.48 -2.53
C SER A 377 8.51 17.32 -1.78
N VAL A 378 8.00 16.33 -2.54
CA VAL A 378 7.57 15.03 -2.05
C VAL A 378 8.41 13.97 -2.75
N LEU A 379 8.86 12.96 -2.00
CA LEU A 379 9.50 11.75 -2.51
C LEU A 379 8.55 10.59 -2.22
N TYR A 380 8.16 9.85 -3.24
CA TYR A 380 7.27 8.70 -3.13
C TYR A 380 8.04 7.40 -3.42
N ILE A 381 8.00 6.46 -2.49
CA ILE A 381 8.64 5.14 -2.60
C ILE A 381 7.58 4.06 -2.37
N SER A 382 7.38 3.14 -3.32
CA SER A 382 6.33 2.10 -3.24
C SER A 382 6.92 0.69 -3.38
N LEU A 383 6.49 -0.24 -2.50
CA LEU A 383 6.98 -1.63 -2.45
C LEU A 383 5.88 -2.67 -2.71
N HIS A 384 5.27 -2.59 -3.89
CA HIS A 384 4.07 -3.33 -4.26
C HIS A 384 4.35 -4.61 -5.08
N ARG A 385 3.39 -5.53 -5.12
CA ARG A 385 3.35 -6.65 -6.08
C ARG A 385 2.94 -6.13 -7.45
N HIS A 386 3.62 -6.59 -8.50
CA HIS A 386 3.42 -6.07 -9.86
C HIS A 386 3.28 -7.19 -10.89
N GLU A 387 4.06 -8.27 -10.76
CA GLU A 387 4.05 -9.45 -11.66
C GLU A 387 4.13 -9.09 -13.17
N GLY A 388 4.73 -7.93 -13.50
CA GLY A 388 4.88 -7.42 -14.88
C GLY A 388 3.64 -6.71 -15.44
N GLY A 389 2.91 -5.98 -14.58
CA GLY A 389 1.63 -5.33 -14.91
C GLY A 389 0.40 -6.22 -14.71
N ASN A 390 0.59 -7.48 -14.32
CA ASN A 390 -0.48 -8.49 -14.18
C ASN A 390 -1.11 -8.51 -12.76
N PHE A 391 -0.69 -7.63 -11.85
CA PHE A 391 -1.30 -7.45 -10.54
C PHE A 391 -1.84 -6.01 -10.41
N TYR A 392 -2.99 -5.84 -9.76
CA TYR A 392 -3.70 -4.56 -9.65
C TYR A 392 -2.80 -3.49 -8.98
N PRO A 393 -2.79 -2.24 -9.48
CA PRO A 393 -3.53 -1.67 -10.61
C PRO A 393 -2.77 -1.71 -11.95
N GLY A 394 -1.73 -2.54 -12.08
CA GLY A 394 -0.93 -2.74 -13.30
C GLY A 394 0.17 -1.69 -13.57
N THR A 395 0.10 -0.52 -12.92
CA THR A 395 1.16 0.51 -12.94
C THR A 395 2.26 0.23 -11.92
N GLY A 396 3.21 1.16 -11.75
CA GLY A 396 4.31 1.04 -10.78
C GLY A 396 5.52 0.27 -11.31
N ALA A 397 5.72 0.20 -12.62
CA ALA A 397 6.92 -0.43 -13.18
C ALA A 397 8.19 0.32 -12.74
N ALA A 398 9.32 -0.38 -12.61
CA ALA A 398 10.57 0.16 -12.05
C ALA A 398 11.20 1.34 -12.87
N HIS A 399 10.64 1.62 -14.06
CA HIS A 399 11.04 2.71 -14.95
C HIS A 399 10.06 3.91 -14.92
N GLU A 400 8.93 3.80 -14.23
CA GLU A 400 8.10 4.93 -13.80
C GLU A 400 8.82 5.59 -12.62
N VAL A 401 9.37 6.79 -12.84
CA VAL A 401 10.30 7.45 -11.89
C VAL A 401 9.93 8.90 -11.54
N GLY A 402 8.76 9.38 -11.95
CA GLY A 402 8.43 10.80 -12.00
C GLY A 402 8.66 11.39 -13.39
N THR A 403 8.09 12.55 -13.67
CA THR A 403 8.20 13.28 -14.95
C THR A 403 8.37 14.80 -14.74
N MET A 404 8.26 15.59 -15.82
CA MET A 404 8.35 17.07 -15.80
C MET A 404 9.63 17.62 -15.13
N GLY A 405 10.73 16.87 -15.20
CA GLY A 405 11.99 17.22 -14.55
C GLY A 405 12.15 16.66 -13.14
N ALA A 406 11.14 16.00 -12.56
CA ALA A 406 11.14 15.34 -11.25
C ALA A 406 11.54 13.85 -11.30
N GLU A 407 12.23 13.43 -12.36
CA GLU A 407 12.69 12.05 -12.51
C GLU A 407 13.61 11.64 -11.34
N GLY A 408 13.34 10.48 -10.76
CA GLY A 408 13.96 9.95 -9.54
C GLY A 408 13.15 10.19 -8.25
N TYR A 409 12.08 10.99 -8.27
CA TYR A 409 11.27 11.29 -7.07
C TYR A 409 10.03 10.37 -6.91
N CYS A 410 9.74 9.52 -7.90
CA CYS A 410 9.01 8.29 -7.70
C CYS A 410 9.99 7.10 -7.74
N VAL A 411 9.86 6.18 -6.78
CA VAL A 411 10.76 5.02 -6.62
C VAL A 411 9.92 3.76 -6.43
N ASN A 412 9.62 3.10 -7.53
CA ASN A 412 8.88 1.85 -7.53
C ASN A 412 9.79 0.63 -7.32
N ILE A 413 9.38 -0.28 -6.45
CA ILE A 413 10.05 -1.56 -6.16
C ILE A 413 9.09 -2.72 -6.51
N PRO A 414 8.84 -2.98 -7.81
CA PRO A 414 7.84 -3.94 -8.26
C PRO A 414 8.25 -5.40 -7.99
N TRP A 415 7.53 -6.09 -7.10
CA TRP A 415 7.79 -7.50 -6.86
C TRP A 415 7.29 -8.36 -8.03
N SER A 416 8.19 -9.19 -8.55
CA SER A 416 7.92 -10.07 -9.70
C SER A 416 7.15 -11.37 -9.35
N ARG A 417 6.61 -11.49 -8.13
CA ARG A 417 5.95 -12.69 -7.62
C ARG A 417 5.13 -12.41 -6.35
N ARG A 418 4.15 -13.27 -6.07
CA ARG A 418 3.55 -13.50 -4.74
C ARG A 418 4.50 -14.17 -3.74
N GLY A 419 4.11 -14.21 -2.47
CA GLY A 419 4.88 -14.86 -1.38
C GLY A 419 6.18 -14.12 -1.03
N VAL A 420 6.19 -12.80 -1.16
CA VAL A 420 7.28 -11.92 -0.72
C VAL A 420 7.17 -11.75 0.79
N GLY A 421 8.26 -11.94 1.53
CA GLY A 421 8.24 -11.88 2.99
C GLY A 421 9.31 -10.93 3.56
N ASP A 422 9.43 -10.93 4.89
CA ASP A 422 10.26 -9.99 5.66
C ASP A 422 11.68 -9.79 5.10
N ASN A 423 12.32 -10.86 4.62
CA ASN A 423 13.67 -10.85 4.08
C ASN A 423 13.81 -10.08 2.75
N ASP A 424 12.82 -10.18 1.87
CA ASP A 424 12.80 -9.42 0.60
C ASP A 424 12.55 -7.92 0.89
N TYR A 425 11.62 -7.60 1.79
CA TYR A 425 11.30 -6.22 2.19
C TYR A 425 12.45 -5.53 2.94
N VAL A 426 12.99 -6.14 4.01
CA VAL A 426 14.08 -5.55 4.80
C VAL A 426 15.35 -5.37 3.95
N PHE A 427 15.62 -6.26 3.01
CA PHE A 427 16.71 -6.11 2.04
C PHE A 427 16.49 -4.90 1.09
N ALA A 428 15.29 -4.70 0.57
CA ALA A 428 14.96 -3.52 -0.23
C ALA A 428 15.01 -2.22 0.61
N PHE A 429 14.66 -2.27 1.89
CA PHE A 429 14.81 -1.13 2.80
C PHE A 429 16.28 -0.74 2.99
N HIS A 430 17.16 -1.70 3.29
CA HIS A 430 18.58 -1.43 3.47
C HIS A 430 19.29 -0.93 2.21
N HIS A 431 18.90 -1.39 1.02
CA HIS A 431 19.63 -1.09 -0.22
C HIS A 431 18.98 -0.03 -1.13
N ILE A 432 17.69 0.28 -0.97
CA ILE A 432 16.98 1.30 -1.77
C ILE A 432 16.33 2.35 -0.88
N VAL A 433 15.37 1.95 -0.02
CA VAL A 433 14.51 2.91 0.71
C VAL A 433 15.34 3.82 1.61
N LEU A 434 16.18 3.27 2.49
CA LEU A 434 16.97 4.05 3.44
C LEU A 434 18.10 4.86 2.76
N PRO A 435 18.88 4.33 1.79
CA PRO A 435 19.88 5.13 1.08
C PRO A 435 19.30 6.32 0.30
N ILE A 436 18.12 6.16 -0.33
CA ILE A 436 17.43 7.26 -1.02
C ILE A 436 16.85 8.24 0.00
N ALA A 437 16.10 7.75 0.99
CA ALA A 437 15.49 8.59 2.03
C ALA A 437 16.53 9.40 2.83
N SER A 438 17.71 8.83 3.09
CA SER A 438 18.82 9.52 3.76
C SER A 438 19.46 10.61 2.88
N ALA A 439 19.54 10.39 1.56
CA ALA A 439 20.02 11.38 0.60
C ALA A 439 19.00 12.52 0.37
N PHE A 440 17.70 12.18 0.33
CA PHE A 440 16.61 13.15 0.29
C PHE A 440 16.50 13.95 1.59
N ALA A 441 16.79 13.34 2.75
CA ALA A 441 16.78 13.94 4.08
C ALA A 441 15.45 14.69 4.39
N PRO A 442 14.31 13.97 4.52
CA PRO A 442 12.99 14.58 4.73
C PRO A 442 12.86 15.32 6.06
N ASP A 443 11.96 16.31 6.09
CA ASP A 443 11.51 16.99 7.31
C ASP A 443 10.38 16.21 8.01
N PHE A 444 9.70 15.32 7.26
CA PHE A 444 8.55 14.54 7.69
C PHE A 444 8.43 13.24 6.88
N THR A 445 8.07 12.14 7.56
CA THR A 445 7.82 10.85 6.92
C THR A 445 6.37 10.43 7.13
N ILE A 446 5.71 10.05 6.04
CA ILE A 446 4.40 9.40 6.00
C ILE A 446 4.62 7.94 5.58
N ILE A 447 3.87 7.01 6.18
CA ILE A 447 3.74 5.63 5.73
C ILE A 447 2.30 5.41 5.27
N SER A 448 2.10 5.13 3.98
CA SER A 448 0.88 4.50 3.48
C SER A 448 0.97 3.02 3.83
N ALA A 449 0.19 2.61 4.84
CA ALA A 449 0.39 1.39 5.58
C ALA A 449 -0.71 0.36 5.29
N GLY A 450 -0.66 -0.22 4.09
CA GLY A 450 -1.42 -1.42 3.78
C GLY A 450 -0.91 -2.63 4.56
N PHE A 451 -1.83 -3.48 5.01
CA PHE A 451 -1.49 -4.74 5.71
C PHE A 451 -1.91 -5.99 4.92
N ASP A 452 -2.01 -5.88 3.59
CA ASP A 452 -2.29 -6.96 2.63
C ASP A 452 -1.02 -7.61 2.04
N ALA A 453 0.14 -6.98 2.18
CA ALA A 453 1.41 -7.70 2.01
C ALA A 453 1.64 -8.75 3.12
N ALA A 454 0.80 -8.77 4.16
CA ALA A 454 0.89 -9.66 5.30
C ALA A 454 0.57 -11.12 4.97
N ARG A 455 1.21 -12.03 5.72
CA ARG A 455 0.89 -13.47 5.73
C ARG A 455 -0.61 -13.70 5.91
N GLY A 456 -1.20 -14.44 4.98
CA GLY A 456 -2.60 -14.86 5.03
C GLY A 456 -3.62 -13.84 4.52
N ASP A 457 -3.18 -12.70 3.97
CA ASP A 457 -4.11 -11.81 3.27
C ASP A 457 -4.60 -12.43 1.94
N PRO A 458 -5.92 -12.42 1.66
CA PRO A 458 -6.48 -13.06 0.47
C PRO A 458 -6.19 -12.33 -0.85
N LEU A 459 -5.91 -11.02 -0.84
CA LEU A 459 -5.65 -10.24 -2.06
C LEU A 459 -4.15 -10.24 -2.39
N GLY A 460 -3.31 -9.84 -1.43
CA GLY A 460 -1.87 -9.71 -1.66
C GLY A 460 -1.14 -11.03 -1.91
N CYS A 461 -1.55 -12.10 -1.21
CA CYS A 461 -0.89 -13.41 -1.21
C CYS A 461 0.63 -13.35 -0.94
N CYS A 462 1.05 -12.43 -0.06
CA CYS A 462 2.42 -12.29 0.41
C CYS A 462 2.61 -12.90 1.81
N ASP A 463 3.81 -12.76 2.38
CA ASP A 463 4.24 -13.44 3.60
C ASP A 463 4.98 -12.52 4.59
N VAL A 464 4.70 -11.21 4.55
CA VAL A 464 5.23 -10.26 5.54
C VAL A 464 4.60 -10.55 6.90
N THR A 465 5.40 -10.49 7.96
CA THR A 465 4.94 -10.73 9.33
C THR A 465 4.81 -9.41 10.12
N PRO A 466 4.08 -9.39 11.25
CA PRO A 466 4.09 -8.25 12.17
C PRO A 466 5.50 -7.82 12.62
N ALA A 467 6.47 -8.75 12.65
CA ALA A 467 7.86 -8.42 12.96
C ALA A 467 8.57 -7.71 11.79
N GLY A 468 8.27 -8.08 10.54
CA GLY A 468 8.71 -7.33 9.36
C GLY A 468 8.17 -5.89 9.36
N TYR A 469 6.87 -5.70 9.59
CA TYR A 469 6.27 -4.36 9.72
C TYR A 469 6.87 -3.54 10.88
N ALA A 470 7.13 -4.16 12.03
CA ALA A 470 7.83 -3.50 13.13
C ALA A 470 9.26 -3.08 12.74
N GLN A 471 10.02 -3.95 12.06
CA GLN A 471 11.37 -3.64 11.59
C GLN A 471 11.38 -2.51 10.56
N MET A 472 10.45 -2.50 9.59
CA MET A 472 10.28 -1.41 8.62
C MET A 472 9.92 -0.08 9.31
N THR A 473 8.99 -0.10 10.27
CA THR A 473 8.63 1.07 11.09
C THR A 473 9.85 1.60 11.85
N HIS A 474 10.64 0.71 12.46
CA HIS A 474 11.80 1.08 13.26
C HIS A 474 12.87 1.76 12.40
N MET A 475 13.17 1.18 11.23
CA MET A 475 14.10 1.75 10.26
C MET A 475 13.68 3.15 9.79
N LEU A 476 12.38 3.38 9.53
CA LEU A 476 11.88 4.71 9.16
C LEU A 476 11.81 5.69 10.33
N SER A 477 11.68 5.21 11.58
CA SER A 477 11.63 6.06 12.78
C SER A 477 12.93 6.79 13.09
N ALA A 478 14.05 6.39 12.45
CA ALA A 478 15.32 7.10 12.51
C ALA A 478 15.38 8.34 11.57
N LEU A 479 14.47 8.42 10.60
CA LEU A 479 14.36 9.55 9.66
C LEU A 479 13.53 10.69 10.27
N SER A 480 13.58 11.88 9.67
CA SER A 480 12.73 13.04 10.04
C SER A 480 12.77 13.43 11.54
N GLY A 481 13.83 13.07 12.26
CA GLY A 481 13.92 13.24 13.72
C GLY A 481 12.88 12.44 14.52
N GLY A 482 12.33 11.37 13.94
CA GLY A 482 11.22 10.59 14.50
C GLY A 482 9.83 11.13 14.19
N LYS A 483 9.70 12.22 13.40
CA LYS A 483 8.43 12.76 12.91
C LYS A 483 7.82 11.84 11.86
N LEU A 484 7.04 10.87 12.33
CA LEU A 484 6.47 9.78 11.55
C LEU A 484 4.94 9.74 11.69
N LEU A 485 4.22 9.76 10.57
CA LEU A 485 2.78 9.50 10.50
C LEU A 485 2.55 8.18 9.76
N VAL A 486 1.80 7.27 10.35
CA VAL A 486 1.34 6.03 9.71
C VAL A 486 -0.15 6.19 9.37
N ILE A 487 -0.57 5.83 8.17
CA ILE A 487 -1.95 5.93 7.69
C ILE A 487 -2.38 4.55 7.21
N LEU A 488 -3.49 4.01 7.73
CA LEU A 488 -4.01 2.72 7.26
C LEU A 488 -4.52 2.83 5.82
N GLU A 489 -4.04 1.94 4.94
CA GLU A 489 -4.54 1.77 3.56
C GLU A 489 -5.29 0.43 3.45
N GLY A 490 -4.78 -0.56 2.71
CA GLY A 490 -5.34 -1.91 2.52
C GLY A 490 -5.08 -2.92 3.64
N GLY A 491 -5.18 -4.21 3.32
CA GLY A 491 -5.17 -5.33 4.28
C GLY A 491 -6.57 -5.75 4.75
N TYR A 492 -6.91 -7.04 4.57
CA TYR A 492 -8.28 -7.54 4.59
C TYR A 492 -8.49 -8.81 5.43
N ASN A 493 -7.40 -9.51 5.82
CA ASN A 493 -7.40 -10.53 6.86
C ASN A 493 -7.33 -9.87 8.26
N LEU A 494 -8.44 -9.90 9.02
CA LEU A 494 -8.57 -9.18 10.30
C LEU A 494 -7.49 -9.53 11.32
N ARG A 495 -7.07 -10.79 11.41
CA ARG A 495 -6.03 -11.27 12.33
C ARG A 495 -4.65 -10.75 11.93
N SER A 496 -4.33 -10.75 10.64
CA SER A 496 -3.06 -10.25 10.11
C SER A 496 -2.93 -8.73 10.22
N ILE A 497 -3.99 -7.96 9.92
CA ILE A 497 -3.97 -6.50 10.07
C ILE A 497 -3.92 -6.08 11.55
N SER A 498 -4.68 -6.75 12.43
CA SER A 498 -4.72 -6.43 13.86
C SER A 498 -3.39 -6.67 14.57
N SER A 499 -2.69 -7.75 14.22
CA SER A 499 -1.38 -8.07 14.79
C SER A 499 -0.27 -7.18 14.20
N SER A 500 -0.34 -6.84 12.92
CA SER A 500 0.62 -5.94 12.26
C SER A 500 0.49 -4.50 12.76
N ALA A 501 -0.73 -3.95 12.85
CA ALA A 501 -0.98 -2.60 13.37
C ALA A 501 -0.52 -2.45 14.84
N VAL A 502 -0.77 -3.46 15.70
CA VAL A 502 -0.25 -3.47 17.08
C VAL A 502 1.29 -3.51 17.12
N ALA A 503 1.94 -4.26 16.23
CA ALA A 503 3.41 -4.30 16.16
C ALA A 503 4.00 -2.95 15.70
N VAL A 504 3.40 -2.29 14.71
CA VAL A 504 3.77 -0.95 14.24
C VAL A 504 3.60 0.09 15.36
N ILE A 505 2.45 0.14 16.03
CA ILE A 505 2.17 1.16 17.06
C ILE A 505 3.06 0.96 18.30
N LYS A 506 3.45 -0.28 18.65
CA LYS A 506 4.47 -0.53 19.68
C LYS A 506 5.81 0.13 19.36
N VAL A 507 6.25 0.08 18.10
CA VAL A 507 7.48 0.78 17.66
C VAL A 507 7.32 2.30 17.70
N LEU A 508 6.15 2.84 17.35
CA LEU A 508 5.87 4.28 17.52
C LEU A 508 6.00 4.71 18.99
N LEU A 509 5.51 3.89 19.92
CA LEU A 509 5.61 4.06 21.37
C LEU A 509 7.02 3.83 21.94
N GLY A 510 7.97 3.37 21.13
CA GLY A 510 9.38 3.20 21.50
C GLY A 510 9.80 1.76 21.87
N ASP A 511 8.92 0.77 21.72
CA ASP A 511 9.27 -0.64 21.89
C ASP A 511 10.18 -1.09 20.72
N SER A 512 11.30 -1.75 20.97
CA SER A 512 12.23 -2.19 19.92
C SER A 512 11.77 -3.47 19.21
N PRO A 513 11.99 -3.62 17.88
CA PRO A 513 11.68 -4.85 17.15
C PRO A 513 12.63 -6.01 17.51
N ILE A 514 12.24 -7.23 17.13
CA ILE A 514 13.04 -8.45 17.34
C ILE A 514 14.17 -8.48 16.30
N SER A 515 15.41 -8.54 16.75
CA SER A 515 16.61 -8.35 15.92
C SER A 515 16.90 -9.46 14.87
N GLU A 516 16.19 -10.58 14.92
CA GLU A 516 16.50 -11.79 14.12
C GLU A 516 16.31 -11.62 12.60
N ILE A 517 15.59 -10.58 12.16
CA ILE A 517 15.31 -10.32 10.74
C ILE A 517 16.46 -9.56 10.04
N ALA A 518 17.34 -8.88 10.79
CA ALA A 518 18.34 -7.97 10.23
C ALA A 518 19.36 -8.62 9.28
N ASP A 519 19.71 -9.89 9.52
CA ASP A 519 20.68 -10.66 8.71
C ASP A 519 20.01 -11.53 7.61
N ALA A 520 18.73 -11.31 7.31
CA ALA A 520 17.96 -12.20 6.45
C ALA A 520 18.32 -12.07 4.96
N VAL A 521 18.85 -13.14 4.37
CA VAL A 521 19.22 -13.21 2.94
C VAL A 521 17.95 -13.10 2.06
N PRO A 522 17.91 -12.21 1.05
CA PRO A 522 16.75 -12.03 0.18
C PRO A 522 16.49 -13.25 -0.72
N SER A 523 15.27 -13.35 -1.24
CA SER A 523 14.94 -14.32 -2.28
C SER A 523 15.66 -13.98 -3.59
N LYS A 524 15.78 -15.00 -4.46
CA LYS A 524 16.32 -14.83 -5.81
C LYS A 524 15.47 -13.88 -6.69
N ALA A 525 14.22 -13.61 -6.32
CA ALA A 525 13.36 -12.64 -6.99
C ALA A 525 13.58 -11.23 -6.43
N GLY A 526 13.52 -11.05 -5.11
CA GLY A 526 13.74 -9.74 -4.48
C GLY A 526 15.09 -9.13 -4.83
N LEU A 527 16.18 -9.93 -4.80
CA LEU A 527 17.50 -9.46 -5.24
C LEU A 527 17.58 -9.10 -6.74
N ARG A 528 16.69 -9.62 -7.60
CA ARG A 528 16.58 -9.16 -8.99
C ARG A 528 15.86 -7.83 -9.09
N THR A 529 14.68 -7.70 -8.47
CA THR A 529 13.94 -6.42 -8.37
C THR A 529 14.86 -5.32 -7.83
N VAL A 530 15.59 -5.59 -6.74
CA VAL A 530 16.50 -4.61 -6.14
C VAL A 530 17.64 -4.22 -7.09
N LEU A 531 18.28 -5.17 -7.77
CA LEU A 531 19.32 -4.86 -8.77
C LEU A 531 18.79 -4.09 -9.99
N GLU A 532 17.52 -4.30 -10.36
CA GLU A 532 16.86 -3.60 -11.47
C GLU A 532 16.52 -2.15 -11.09
N VAL A 533 15.91 -1.93 -9.93
CA VAL A 533 15.62 -0.58 -9.42
C VAL A 533 16.92 0.19 -9.17
N LEU A 534 17.93 -0.42 -8.54
CA LEU A 534 19.26 0.19 -8.36
C LEU A 534 19.88 0.64 -9.69
N LYS A 535 19.83 -0.21 -10.73
CA LYS A 535 20.37 0.08 -12.06
C LYS A 535 19.79 1.36 -12.66
N ILE A 536 18.49 1.61 -12.41
CA ILE A 536 17.74 2.78 -12.88
C ILE A 536 18.01 3.98 -11.95
N GLN A 537 17.69 3.84 -10.67
CA GLN A 537 17.64 4.93 -9.70
C GLN A 537 19.01 5.55 -9.38
N ARG A 538 20.12 4.82 -9.55
CA ARG A 538 21.49 5.38 -9.42
C ARG A 538 21.78 6.55 -10.39
N SER A 539 20.98 6.70 -11.45
CA SER A 539 21.03 7.84 -12.38
C SER A 539 20.60 9.16 -11.72
N TYR A 540 19.75 9.08 -10.69
CA TYR A 540 19.20 10.22 -9.95
C TYR A 540 19.77 10.31 -8.52
N TRP A 541 20.16 9.16 -7.96
CA TRP A 541 20.66 9.01 -6.59
C TRP A 541 22.08 8.41 -6.58
N PRO A 542 23.15 9.24 -6.67
CA PRO A 542 24.53 8.75 -6.74
C PRO A 542 25.00 7.92 -5.54
N SER A 543 24.31 8.01 -4.39
CA SER A 543 24.53 7.17 -3.21
C SER A 543 24.32 5.67 -3.47
N LEU A 544 23.60 5.31 -4.53
CA LEU A 544 23.31 3.92 -4.91
C LEU A 544 24.40 3.27 -5.76
N GLU A 545 25.35 4.03 -6.32
CA GLU A 545 26.31 3.50 -7.30
C GLU A 545 27.25 2.44 -6.68
N SER A 546 27.75 2.68 -5.47
CA SER A 546 28.56 1.71 -4.73
C SER A 546 27.77 0.44 -4.37
N ILE A 547 26.54 0.61 -3.88
CA ILE A 547 25.62 -0.47 -3.50
C ILE A 547 25.32 -1.36 -4.70
N PHE A 548 25.07 -0.76 -5.87
CA PHE A 548 24.82 -1.48 -7.11
C PHE A 548 26.01 -2.37 -7.52
N TRP A 549 27.24 -1.81 -7.55
CA TRP A 549 28.42 -2.59 -7.94
C TRP A 549 28.78 -3.68 -6.94
N GLU A 550 28.60 -3.44 -5.64
CA GLU A 550 28.79 -4.47 -4.61
C GLU A 550 27.82 -5.65 -4.81
N LEU A 551 26.51 -5.38 -4.83
CA LEU A 551 25.49 -6.41 -4.98
C LEU A 551 25.59 -7.14 -6.34
N GLN A 552 25.90 -6.42 -7.42
CA GLN A 552 26.08 -7.04 -8.74
C GLN A 552 27.30 -7.98 -8.76
N SER A 553 28.39 -7.63 -8.08
CA SER A 553 29.56 -8.49 -7.91
C SER A 553 29.24 -9.76 -7.13
N GLN A 554 28.60 -9.62 -5.96
CA GLN A 554 28.14 -10.73 -5.12
C GLN A 554 27.19 -11.68 -5.90
N TRP A 555 26.24 -11.12 -6.65
CA TRP A 555 25.32 -11.87 -7.52
C TRP A 555 26.03 -12.60 -8.66
N GLY A 556 27.02 -11.97 -9.29
CA GLY A 556 27.88 -12.59 -10.30
C GLY A 556 28.59 -13.84 -9.75
N MET A 557 29.16 -13.73 -8.55
CA MET A 557 29.76 -14.87 -7.85
C MET A 557 28.74 -15.96 -7.52
N PHE A 558 27.55 -15.59 -7.04
CA PHE A 558 26.47 -16.54 -6.73
C PHE A 558 25.98 -17.31 -7.97
N LEU A 559 25.90 -16.66 -9.14
CA LEU A 559 25.58 -17.31 -10.41
C LEU A 559 26.70 -18.27 -10.86
N VAL A 560 27.97 -17.89 -10.71
CA VAL A 560 29.13 -18.74 -11.06
C VAL A 560 29.20 -19.98 -10.15
N ASP A 561 29.01 -19.83 -8.84
CA ASP A 561 29.04 -20.98 -7.94
C ASP A 561 27.81 -21.89 -8.11
N ASN A 562 26.63 -21.35 -8.39
CA ASN A 562 25.48 -22.18 -8.76
C ASN A 562 25.69 -22.93 -10.08
N ARG A 563 26.35 -22.34 -11.10
CA ARG A 563 26.79 -23.07 -12.29
C ARG A 563 27.79 -24.19 -11.91
N ARG A 564 28.77 -23.92 -11.05
CA ARG A 564 29.72 -24.94 -10.56
C ARG A 564 29.02 -26.07 -9.81
N LYS A 565 28.05 -25.76 -8.94
CA LYS A 565 27.21 -26.74 -8.22
C LYS A 565 26.34 -27.56 -9.18
N GLN A 566 25.68 -26.95 -10.17
CA GLN A 566 24.94 -27.68 -11.20
C GLN A 566 25.84 -28.55 -12.09
N ILE A 567 27.02 -28.09 -12.48
CA ILE A 567 28.00 -28.88 -13.23
C ILE A 567 28.49 -30.07 -12.40
N ARG A 568 28.75 -29.90 -11.10
CA ARG A 568 29.08 -31.01 -10.18
C ARG A 568 27.90 -31.99 -10.02
N LYS A 569 26.65 -31.50 -10.00
CA LYS A 569 25.44 -32.34 -9.95
C LYS A 569 25.25 -33.12 -11.26
N ARG A 570 25.37 -32.48 -12.44
CA ARG A 570 25.35 -33.15 -13.77
C ARG A 570 26.48 -34.17 -13.91
N ARG A 571 27.71 -33.87 -13.47
CA ARG A 571 28.85 -34.82 -13.45
C ARG A 571 28.63 -36.01 -12.51
N ARG A 572 27.75 -35.91 -11.50
CA ARG A 572 27.31 -37.05 -10.65
C ARG A 572 26.12 -37.83 -11.23
N VAL A 573 25.40 -37.28 -12.22
CA VAL A 573 24.21 -37.89 -12.85
C VAL A 573 24.54 -38.51 -14.22
N LEU A 574 25.75 -38.27 -14.75
CA LEU A 574 26.32 -39.07 -15.84
C LEU A 574 26.64 -40.49 -15.35
N ALA A 575 25.61 -41.34 -15.31
CA ALA A 575 25.77 -42.78 -15.12
C ALA A 575 26.69 -43.33 -16.24
N PRO A 576 27.74 -44.09 -15.91
CA PRO A 576 28.72 -44.55 -16.90
C PRO A 576 28.08 -45.48 -17.93
N ILE A 577 28.53 -45.37 -19.18
CA ILE A 577 27.82 -45.81 -20.41
C ILE A 577 27.43 -47.30 -20.39
N TRP A 578 28.19 -48.15 -19.69
CA TRP A 578 27.88 -49.57 -19.50
C TRP A 578 26.53 -49.86 -18.80
N TRP A 579 25.91 -48.88 -18.12
CA TRP A 579 24.56 -49.04 -17.53
C TRP A 579 23.42 -49.13 -18.57
N LYS A 580 23.67 -48.84 -19.86
CA LYS A 580 22.66 -49.03 -20.92
C LYS A 580 22.45 -50.49 -21.34
N TRP A 581 23.28 -51.45 -20.89
CA TRP A 581 23.19 -52.85 -21.28
C TRP A 581 22.42 -53.75 -20.27
N GLY A 582 21.09 -53.77 -20.41
CA GLY A 582 20.36 -55.04 -20.42
C GLY A 582 20.09 -55.82 -19.12
N ARG A 583 19.50 -55.22 -18.06
CA ARG A 583 18.97 -56.00 -16.91
C ARG A 583 17.90 -57.06 -17.28
N LYS A 584 17.27 -56.99 -18.46
CA LYS A 584 16.28 -57.98 -18.94
C LYS A 584 16.91 -59.29 -19.44
N SER A 585 18.13 -59.27 -20.00
CA SER A 585 18.78 -60.48 -20.54
C SER A 585 19.25 -61.43 -19.43
N MET A 586 19.86 -60.89 -18.37
CA MET A 586 20.29 -61.69 -17.21
C MET A 586 19.12 -62.42 -16.52
N LEU A 587 17.94 -61.78 -16.46
CA LEU A 587 16.73 -62.40 -15.88
C LEU A 587 16.21 -63.56 -16.74
N TYR A 588 16.25 -63.43 -18.07
CA TYR A 588 15.84 -64.50 -19.00
C TYR A 588 16.70 -65.77 -18.87
N HIS A 589 18.02 -65.62 -18.71
CA HIS A 589 18.92 -66.76 -18.52
C HIS A 589 18.83 -67.38 -17.12
N LEU A 590 18.46 -66.61 -16.09
CA LEU A 590 18.18 -67.13 -14.75
C LEU A 590 16.88 -67.94 -14.68
N LEU A 591 15.83 -67.51 -15.40
CA LEU A 591 14.53 -68.19 -15.40
C LEU A 591 14.53 -69.50 -16.21
N ASN A 592 15.35 -69.61 -17.26
CA ASN A 592 15.41 -70.81 -18.12
C ASN A 592 16.43 -71.89 -17.70
N GLY A 593 16.94 -71.82 -16.46
CA GLY A 593 17.44 -73.00 -15.72
C GLY A 593 18.67 -73.74 -16.24
N HIS A 594 19.50 -73.14 -17.11
CA HIS A 594 20.64 -73.82 -17.76
C HIS A 594 22.01 -73.20 -17.43
N LEU A 595 22.54 -73.46 -16.23
CA LEU A 595 23.96 -73.23 -15.91
C LEU A 595 24.49 -74.29 -14.92
N HIS A 596 25.03 -75.38 -15.48
CA HIS A 596 25.64 -76.48 -14.72
C HIS A 596 27.09 -76.12 -14.31
N VAL A 597 27.33 -75.80 -13.03
CA VAL A 597 28.68 -75.55 -12.50
C VAL A 597 29.28 -76.84 -11.94
N LYS A 598 30.24 -77.44 -12.65
CA LYS A 598 31.06 -78.56 -12.14
C LYS A 598 32.06 -78.05 -11.10
N THR A 599 31.79 -78.29 -9.82
CA THR A 599 32.76 -78.08 -8.74
C THR A 599 33.69 -79.28 -8.57
N LYS A 600 35.01 -79.07 -8.58
CA LYS A 600 35.96 -79.89 -7.78
C LYS A 600 37.35 -79.22 -7.70
N ARG A 601 37.81 -79.10 -6.44
CA ARG A 601 39.19 -78.94 -5.94
C ARG A 601 40.21 -78.31 -6.89
#